data_AF-A0A941RAU5-F1
#
_entry.id   AF-A0A941RAU5-F1
#
_cell.length_a   1.000
_cell.length_b   1.000
_cell.length_c   1.000
_cell.angle_alpha   90.00
_cell.angle_beta   90.00
_cell.angle_gamma   90.00
#
_symmetry.space_group_name_H-M   'P 1'
#
loop_
_entity.id
_entity.type
_entity.pdbx_description
1 polymer ?
#
loop_
_entity_poly.entity_id
_entity_poly.type
_entity_poly.pdbx_seq_one_letter_code
_entity_poly.pdbx_strand_id
1 'polypeptide(L)'
;MPVDEDWAQLRTLLLAPEQTQLDELRERLDTRSVEPYDVSRVLPEAFAIRGEGDQQISAVLTPYVENGFIATVRKSPQAIVDAIAPIMGPAIRQAITRALQSMTEAFNHSLDESLSFRGFQWRLEAWRTGRPFAEVVLLHRLRYRVDQVFLIHRDTGLLLHHVAADGVVVQDQHVLSGMLTAIQDYVRDSFGVSQDQTLDQFHVGEWTVWIEQGSRAYLAAVIQGTPPISLREMLRDALDRIHAEQADALVTFNGDAVPFQAVHPRLKDCLQAHYDSPRPRSTLKLWILVGAVLLACLWWGWNAYQGHARWVNLLGQLKTEPGIVVTNAGPMGGGYHLEGLRDPLAKDPLSVITKVGIDPSTVTTVWAPYYALDPQLIVTRAEVALKPPRTAQLRVEGDTLVATGSASVEWAQETRRLATLVPGITHYRDDGLVTVSIPDLLNRVNRTVIRFAPGSAMVEPSDRPALSALADVIRSLEQAVAHSGERVRLAILGLTDDTGPAALNLRLSKQRAEAVLAVLGGGHLGSSTTVTTGVGGSLDKRGVPPEYATQRIVMFRASIEALGHTSDPSRP
;
A
#
# COMPACT_ATOMS: atom_id res chain seq x y z
N MET A 1 16.58 10.71 -152.56
CA MET A 1 17.02 10.80 -151.16
C MET A 1 16.76 12.24 -150.73
N PRO A 2 15.62 12.46 -150.06
CA PRO A 2 15.60 12.55 -148.59
C PRO A 2 14.36 11.81 -148.04
N VAL A 3 14.56 10.74 -147.27
CA VAL A 3 13.44 10.03 -146.62
C VAL A 3 13.72 9.84 -145.11
N ASP A 4 14.97 9.97 -144.67
CA ASP A 4 15.33 9.80 -143.26
C ASP A 4 15.03 11.02 -142.36
N GLU A 5 15.04 12.25 -142.90
CA GLU A 5 14.75 13.45 -142.09
C GLU A 5 13.27 13.56 -141.69
N ASP A 6 12.35 13.22 -142.60
CA ASP A 6 10.91 13.27 -142.34
C ASP A 6 10.49 12.22 -141.31
N TRP A 7 11.09 11.01 -141.36
CA TRP A 7 10.85 9.96 -140.36
C TRP A 7 11.44 10.31 -138.99
N ALA A 8 12.59 10.96 -138.95
CA ALA A 8 13.17 11.45 -137.70
C ALA A 8 12.29 12.57 -137.09
N GLN A 9 11.78 13.50 -137.88
CA GLN A 9 10.84 14.53 -137.41
C GLN A 9 9.52 13.93 -136.92
N LEU A 10 8.94 12.98 -137.66
CA LEU A 10 7.69 12.31 -137.27
C LEU A 10 7.86 11.50 -135.98
N ARG A 11 8.99 10.79 -135.84
CA ARG A 11 9.36 10.05 -134.62
C ARG A 11 9.53 10.99 -133.43
N THR A 12 10.10 12.17 -133.63
CA THR A 12 10.31 13.14 -132.55
C THR A 12 8.98 13.80 -132.15
N LEU A 13 8.09 14.09 -133.12
CA LEU A 13 6.75 14.65 -132.84
C LEU A 13 5.78 13.64 -132.20
N LEU A 14 5.85 12.37 -132.59
CA LEU A 14 5.03 11.31 -131.98
C LEU A 14 5.51 10.93 -130.58
N LEU A 15 6.82 10.87 -130.35
CA LEU A 15 7.41 10.43 -129.08
C LEU A 15 7.71 11.57 -128.10
N ALA A 16 7.65 12.84 -128.51
CA ALA A 16 7.89 13.99 -127.62
C ALA A 16 7.06 13.98 -126.33
N PRO A 17 5.73 13.76 -126.33
CA PRO A 17 4.96 13.76 -125.08
C PRO A 17 5.38 12.61 -124.15
N GLU A 18 5.75 11.45 -124.69
CA GLU A 18 6.17 10.28 -123.91
C GLU A 18 7.59 10.44 -123.36
N GLN A 19 8.49 11.05 -124.14
CA GLN A 19 9.84 11.40 -123.68
C GLN A 19 9.80 12.45 -122.58
N THR A 20 8.91 13.45 -122.71
CA THR A 20 8.75 14.49 -121.67
C THR A 20 8.19 13.89 -120.38
N GLN A 21 7.23 12.96 -120.47
CA GLN A 21 6.71 12.24 -119.29
C GLN A 21 7.76 11.34 -118.64
N LEU A 22 8.60 10.67 -119.44
CA LEU A 22 9.69 9.84 -118.93
C LEU A 22 10.77 10.68 -118.26
N ASP A 23 11.10 11.85 -118.81
CA ASP A 23 12.05 12.77 -118.21
C ASP A 23 11.48 13.40 -116.91
N GLU A 24 10.19 13.75 -116.86
CA GLU A 24 9.50 14.18 -115.62
C GLU A 24 9.50 13.08 -114.54
N LEU A 25 9.22 11.82 -114.93
CA LEU A 25 9.28 10.69 -114.02
C LEU A 25 10.70 10.44 -113.52
N ARG A 26 11.70 10.62 -114.39
CA ARG A 26 13.10 10.46 -114.05
C ARG A 26 13.59 11.58 -113.13
N GLU A 27 13.15 12.81 -113.37
CA GLU A 27 13.42 13.96 -112.50
C GLU A 27 12.75 13.80 -111.12
N ARG A 28 11.52 13.25 -111.05
CA ARG A 28 10.87 12.90 -109.77
C ARG A 28 11.56 11.76 -109.03
N LEU A 29 12.23 10.84 -109.73
CA LEU A 29 13.00 9.75 -109.13
C LEU A 29 14.40 10.20 -108.66
N ASP A 30 15.06 11.07 -109.42
CA ASP A 30 16.40 11.59 -109.07
C ASP A 30 16.34 12.67 -107.99
N THR A 31 15.24 13.43 -107.91
CA THR A 31 15.00 14.38 -106.81
C THR A 31 14.51 13.62 -105.58
N ARG A 32 15.45 13.10 -104.79
CA ARG A 32 15.22 12.29 -103.58
C ARG A 32 14.63 13.08 -102.40
N SER A 33 13.52 13.78 -102.60
CA SER A 33 12.63 14.25 -101.53
C SER A 33 11.42 13.33 -101.47
N VAL A 34 11.57 12.20 -100.77
CA VAL A 34 10.42 11.33 -100.51
C VAL A 34 9.41 12.14 -99.71
N GLU A 35 8.21 12.37 -100.24
CA GLU A 35 7.19 13.12 -99.51
C GLU A 35 6.87 12.36 -98.20
N PRO A 36 6.83 13.05 -97.04
CA PRO A 36 6.55 12.41 -95.76
C PRO A 36 5.26 11.58 -95.76
N TYR A 37 4.30 11.97 -96.59
CA TYR A 37 3.03 11.29 -96.77
C TYR A 37 3.19 9.88 -97.37
N ASP A 38 4.00 9.72 -98.41
CA ASP A 38 4.24 8.42 -99.05
C ASP A 38 4.98 7.46 -98.12
N VAL A 39 5.96 7.98 -97.37
CA VAL A 39 6.70 7.22 -96.36
C VAL A 39 5.79 6.75 -95.23
N SER A 40 4.82 7.58 -94.82
CA SER A 40 3.85 7.23 -93.76
C SER A 40 2.91 6.09 -94.13
N ARG A 41 2.62 5.89 -95.43
CA ARG A 41 1.79 4.77 -95.91
C ARG A 41 2.55 3.45 -95.94
N VAL A 42 3.82 3.48 -96.34
CA VAL A 42 4.62 2.25 -96.56
C VAL A 42 5.31 1.77 -95.29
N LEU A 43 5.68 2.67 -94.37
CA LEU A 43 6.37 2.30 -93.11
C LEU A 43 5.62 1.28 -92.24
N PRO A 44 4.31 1.43 -91.96
CA PRO A 44 3.58 0.47 -91.13
C PRO A 44 3.56 -0.93 -91.74
N GLU A 45 3.35 -1.04 -93.05
CA GLU A 45 3.39 -2.33 -93.77
C GLU A 45 4.81 -2.92 -93.77
N ALA A 46 5.83 -2.09 -93.96
CA ALA A 46 7.23 -2.53 -93.89
C ALA A 46 7.62 -3.05 -92.49
N PHE A 47 7.12 -2.41 -91.42
CA PHE A 47 7.31 -2.89 -90.05
C PHE A 47 6.52 -4.16 -89.74
N ALA A 48 5.29 -4.29 -90.24
CA ALA A 48 4.49 -5.49 -90.05
C ALA A 48 5.13 -6.70 -90.73
N ILE A 49 5.62 -6.54 -91.97
CA ILE A 49 6.23 -7.63 -92.74
C ILE A 49 7.58 -8.07 -92.15
N ARG A 50 8.38 -7.10 -91.68
CA ARG A 50 9.78 -7.36 -91.29
C ARG A 50 9.98 -7.46 -89.77
N GLY A 51 9.01 -7.02 -88.98
CA GLY A 51 9.07 -6.99 -87.51
C GLY A 51 8.93 -8.36 -86.84
N GLU A 52 8.32 -9.35 -87.49
CA GLU A 52 8.09 -10.67 -86.88
C GLU A 52 9.34 -11.59 -86.87
N GLY A 53 10.44 -11.23 -87.54
CA GLY A 53 11.59 -12.15 -87.63
C GLY A 53 12.99 -11.56 -87.88
N ASP A 54 13.14 -10.26 -88.14
CA ASP A 54 14.46 -9.71 -88.49
C ASP A 54 15.12 -8.95 -87.32
N GLN A 55 16.15 -9.56 -86.72
CA GLN A 55 16.92 -8.97 -85.61
C GLN A 55 17.61 -7.65 -85.99
N GLN A 56 17.83 -7.37 -87.28
CA GLN A 56 18.45 -6.11 -87.72
C GLN A 56 17.58 -4.88 -87.42
N ILE A 57 16.25 -4.97 -87.56
CA ILE A 57 15.36 -3.86 -87.20
C ILE A 57 15.42 -3.61 -85.69
N SER A 58 15.37 -4.69 -84.90
CA SER A 58 15.47 -4.59 -83.45
C SER A 58 16.79 -3.95 -83.02
N ALA A 59 17.93 -4.35 -83.61
CA ALA A 59 19.24 -3.79 -83.28
C ALA A 59 19.36 -2.28 -83.60
N VAL A 60 18.73 -1.82 -84.69
CA VAL A 60 18.75 -0.40 -85.07
C VAL A 60 17.77 0.44 -84.23
N LEU A 61 16.58 -0.07 -83.94
CA LEU A 61 15.55 0.69 -83.23
C LEU A 61 15.71 0.69 -81.71
N THR A 62 16.23 -0.39 -81.13
CA THR A 62 16.42 -0.54 -79.68
C THR A 62 17.07 0.69 -79.04
N PRO A 63 18.22 1.22 -79.51
CA PRO A 63 18.82 2.39 -78.87
C PRO A 63 17.95 3.66 -78.96
N TYR A 64 17.12 3.83 -80.00
CA TYR A 64 16.22 4.98 -80.09
C TYR A 64 14.98 4.82 -79.20
N VAL A 65 14.46 3.60 -79.08
CA VAL A 65 13.35 3.26 -78.19
C VAL A 65 13.79 3.34 -76.73
N GLU A 66 14.96 2.80 -76.37
CA GLU A 66 15.54 2.88 -75.03
C GLU A 66 15.80 4.33 -74.62
N ASN A 67 16.44 5.12 -75.48
CA ASN A 67 16.68 6.54 -75.18
C ASN A 67 15.37 7.33 -75.08
N GLY A 68 14.39 7.02 -75.95
CA GLY A 68 13.04 7.60 -75.89
C GLY A 68 12.30 7.21 -74.60
N PHE A 69 12.42 5.96 -74.18
CA PHE A 69 11.85 5.45 -72.94
C PHE A 69 12.49 6.11 -71.73
N ILE A 70 13.82 6.15 -71.65
CA ILE A 70 14.56 6.83 -70.57
C ILE A 70 14.20 8.32 -70.51
N ALA A 71 14.10 8.99 -71.66
CA ALA A 71 13.66 10.39 -71.73
C ALA A 71 12.22 10.55 -71.22
N THR A 72 11.32 9.61 -71.55
CA THR A 72 9.92 9.61 -71.10
C THR A 72 9.82 9.33 -69.59
N VAL A 73 10.61 8.41 -69.05
CA VAL A 73 10.72 8.13 -67.60
C VAL A 73 11.09 9.40 -66.83
N ARG A 74 12.05 10.18 -67.35
CA ARG A 74 12.48 11.43 -66.72
C ARG A 74 11.47 12.57 -66.88
N LYS A 75 10.82 12.67 -68.03
CA LYS A 75 9.96 13.82 -68.39
C LYS A 75 8.51 13.65 -67.94
N SER A 76 8.03 12.41 -67.78
CA SER A 76 6.67 12.10 -67.38
C SER A 76 6.59 10.86 -66.49
N PRO A 77 7.08 10.95 -65.23
CA PRO A 77 7.02 9.85 -64.26
C PRO A 77 5.58 9.36 -64.02
N GLN A 78 4.61 10.28 -64.07
CA GLN A 78 3.19 9.99 -63.86
C GLN A 78 2.65 8.92 -64.83
N ALA A 79 3.03 8.97 -66.11
CA ALA A 79 2.56 8.02 -67.12
C ALA A 79 3.03 6.59 -66.84
N ILE A 80 4.21 6.44 -66.23
CA ILE A 80 4.73 5.15 -65.80
C ILE A 80 4.00 4.67 -64.55
N VAL A 81 3.75 5.56 -63.61
CA VAL A 81 2.94 5.26 -62.42
C VAL A 81 1.54 4.81 -62.85
N ASP A 82 0.90 5.50 -63.79
CA ASP A 82 -0.45 5.16 -64.27
C ASP A 82 -0.49 3.82 -65.03
N ALA A 83 0.58 3.48 -65.75
CA ALA A 83 0.70 2.19 -66.45
C ALA A 83 0.96 1.01 -65.49
N ILE A 84 1.72 1.24 -64.41
CA ILE A 84 2.14 0.20 -63.47
C ILE A 84 1.16 0.07 -62.29
N ALA A 85 0.50 1.15 -61.88
CA ALA A 85 -0.42 1.21 -60.74
C ALA A 85 -1.56 0.17 -60.77
N PRO A 86 -2.16 -0.20 -61.93
CA PRO A 86 -3.18 -1.24 -61.98
C PRO A 86 -2.66 -2.62 -61.55
N ILE A 87 -1.37 -2.89 -61.76
CA ILE A 87 -0.71 -4.16 -61.42
C ILE A 87 -0.10 -4.08 -60.01
N MET A 88 0.65 -3.01 -59.73
CA MET A 88 1.39 -2.87 -58.47
C MET A 88 0.53 -2.37 -57.32
N GLY A 89 -0.49 -1.55 -57.57
CA GLY A 89 -1.39 -1.00 -56.55
C GLY A 89 -2.10 -2.08 -55.74
N PRO A 90 -2.72 -3.09 -56.38
CA PRO A 90 -3.28 -4.24 -55.67
C PRO A 90 -2.24 -5.05 -54.90
N ALA A 91 -1.07 -5.31 -55.49
CA ALA A 91 0.00 -6.10 -54.86
C ALA A 91 0.57 -5.43 -53.60
N ILE A 92 0.83 -4.11 -53.66
CA ILE A 92 1.30 -3.31 -52.52
C ILE A 92 0.24 -3.28 -51.42
N ARG A 93 -1.03 -3.06 -51.79
CA ARG A 93 -2.15 -3.04 -50.83
C ARG A 93 -2.26 -4.37 -50.11
N GLN A 94 -2.22 -5.49 -50.84
CA GLN A 94 -2.27 -6.83 -50.25
C GLN A 94 -1.06 -7.11 -49.35
N ALA A 95 0.15 -6.72 -49.74
CA ALA A 95 1.35 -6.89 -48.93
C ALA A 95 1.24 -6.13 -47.60
N ILE A 96 0.76 -4.88 -47.62
CA ILE A 96 0.55 -4.06 -46.43
C ILE A 96 -0.55 -4.65 -45.55
N THR A 97 -1.68 -5.07 -46.12
CA THR A 97 -2.79 -5.67 -45.37
C THR A 97 -2.36 -6.96 -44.67
N ARG A 98 -1.62 -7.84 -45.36
CA ARG A 98 -1.07 -9.07 -44.78
C ARG A 98 -0.09 -8.78 -43.65
N ALA A 99 0.81 -7.82 -43.83
CA ALA A 99 1.76 -7.41 -42.78
C ALA A 99 1.05 -6.85 -41.54
N LEU A 100 0.02 -6.02 -41.73
CA LEU A 100 -0.78 -5.46 -40.62
C LEU A 100 -1.57 -6.54 -39.88
N GLN A 101 -2.18 -7.49 -40.60
CA GLN A 101 -2.89 -8.61 -39.98
C GLN A 101 -1.96 -9.49 -39.15
N SER A 102 -0.80 -9.88 -39.70
CA SER A 102 0.18 -10.70 -38.96
C SER A 102 0.74 -9.99 -37.73
N MET A 103 0.95 -8.67 -37.79
CA MET A 103 1.39 -7.88 -36.64
C MET A 103 0.32 -7.80 -35.56
N THR A 104 -0.95 -7.68 -35.96
CA THR A 104 -2.08 -7.57 -35.02
C THR A 104 -2.30 -8.90 -34.27
N GLU A 105 -2.20 -10.03 -34.99
CA GLU A 105 -2.29 -11.36 -34.39
C GLU A 105 -1.14 -11.63 -33.40
N ALA A 106 0.09 -11.24 -33.75
CA ALA A 106 1.24 -11.35 -32.85
C ALA A 106 1.11 -10.46 -31.60
N PHE A 107 0.49 -9.28 -31.73
CA PHE A 107 0.28 -8.36 -30.62
C PHE A 107 -0.80 -8.86 -29.65
N ASN A 108 -1.93 -9.33 -30.18
CA ASN A 108 -3.02 -9.87 -29.37
C ASN A 108 -2.57 -11.09 -28.55
N HIS A 109 -1.75 -11.97 -29.12
CA HIS A 109 -1.24 -13.15 -28.40
C HIS A 109 -0.22 -12.80 -27.29
N SER A 110 0.48 -11.67 -27.42
CA SER A 110 1.43 -11.16 -26.41
C SER A 110 0.72 -10.47 -25.23
N LEU A 111 -0.39 -9.80 -25.50
CA LEU A 111 -1.15 -9.06 -24.49
C LEU A 111 -1.84 -9.96 -23.46
N ASP A 112 -2.36 -11.12 -23.88
CA ASP A 112 -3.08 -12.05 -22.99
C ASP A 112 -2.20 -12.63 -21.86
N GLU A 113 -0.87 -12.60 -21.97
CA GLU A 113 0.03 -13.03 -20.90
C GLU A 113 0.63 -11.89 -20.05
N SER A 114 0.37 -10.63 -20.39
CA SER A 114 0.94 -9.48 -19.67
C SER A 114 0.40 -9.31 -18.23
N LEU A 115 -0.73 -9.94 -17.91
CA LEU A 115 -1.35 -9.97 -16.57
C LEU A 115 -1.34 -11.35 -15.90
N SER A 116 -0.70 -12.35 -16.53
CA SER A 116 -0.49 -13.67 -15.92
C SER A 116 0.67 -13.60 -14.92
N PHE A 117 0.59 -14.41 -13.85
CA PHE A 117 1.62 -14.51 -12.81
C PHE A 117 3.05 -14.76 -13.37
N ARG A 118 3.17 -15.32 -14.58
CA ARG A 118 4.44 -15.50 -15.31
C ARG A 118 5.02 -14.21 -15.90
N GLY A 119 4.19 -13.26 -16.34
CA GLY A 119 4.62 -11.98 -16.90
C GLY A 119 5.36 -11.08 -15.90
N PHE A 120 4.98 -11.16 -14.61
CA PHE A 120 5.70 -10.47 -13.54
C PHE A 120 7.09 -11.07 -13.28
N GLN A 121 7.23 -12.40 -13.36
CA GLN A 121 8.51 -13.07 -13.24
C GLN A 121 9.49 -12.66 -14.35
N TRP A 122 9.03 -12.58 -15.60
CA TRP A 122 9.86 -12.13 -16.74
C TRP A 122 10.25 -10.66 -16.68
N ARG A 123 9.40 -9.79 -16.11
CA ARG A 123 9.77 -8.38 -15.85
C ARG A 123 10.88 -8.27 -14.82
N LEU A 124 10.84 -9.08 -13.77
CA LEU A 124 11.89 -9.12 -12.76
C LEU A 124 13.20 -9.66 -13.36
N GLU A 125 13.11 -10.65 -14.25
CA GLU A 125 14.26 -11.20 -14.97
C GLU A 125 14.86 -10.18 -15.95
N ALA A 126 14.05 -9.45 -16.72
CA ALA A 126 14.48 -8.36 -17.58
C ALA A 126 15.21 -7.26 -16.79
N TRP A 127 14.66 -6.86 -15.64
CA TRP A 127 15.27 -5.86 -14.77
C TRP A 127 16.61 -6.33 -14.18
N ARG A 128 16.73 -7.61 -13.81
CA ARG A 128 17.97 -8.17 -13.25
C ARG A 128 19.04 -8.41 -14.31
N THR A 129 18.66 -8.75 -15.52
CA THR A 129 19.58 -9.09 -16.63
C THR A 129 19.93 -7.90 -17.51
N GLY A 130 19.24 -6.75 -17.35
CA GLY A 130 19.45 -5.55 -18.14
C GLY A 130 18.99 -5.67 -19.59
N ARG A 131 18.23 -6.72 -19.93
CA ARG A 131 17.71 -6.98 -21.28
C ARG A 131 16.33 -6.36 -21.43
N PRO A 132 15.97 -5.82 -22.62
CA PRO A 132 14.63 -5.30 -22.86
C PRO A 132 13.58 -6.40 -22.63
N PHE A 133 12.46 -6.02 -21.99
CA PHE A 133 11.37 -6.94 -21.65
C PHE A 133 10.87 -7.76 -22.86
N ALA A 134 10.85 -7.14 -24.04
CA ALA A 134 10.51 -7.81 -25.29
C ALA A 134 11.44 -8.99 -25.62
N GLU A 135 12.73 -8.90 -25.31
CA GLU A 135 13.71 -9.97 -25.51
C GLU A 135 13.43 -11.16 -24.56
N VAL A 136 13.13 -10.88 -23.29
CA VAL A 136 12.85 -11.92 -22.28
C VAL A 136 11.55 -12.68 -22.57
N VAL A 137 10.52 -11.99 -23.06
CA VAL A 137 9.25 -12.61 -23.46
C VAL A 137 9.40 -13.43 -24.75
N LEU A 138 10.24 -12.96 -25.68
CA LEU A 138 10.47 -13.59 -26.98
C LEU A 138 11.29 -14.90 -26.90
N LEU A 139 12.01 -15.14 -25.81
CA LEU A 139 12.88 -16.31 -25.60
C LEU A 139 12.17 -17.54 -25.00
N HIS A 140 10.85 -17.49 -24.71
CA HIS A 140 10.20 -18.49 -23.85
C HIS A 140 9.09 -19.35 -24.49
N ARG A 141 8.94 -19.38 -25.83
CA ARG A 141 8.02 -20.30 -26.51
C ARG A 141 8.62 -20.82 -27.81
N LEU A 142 8.33 -22.09 -28.15
CA LEU A 142 8.64 -22.75 -29.42
C LEU A 142 8.39 -21.79 -30.59
N ARG A 143 9.45 -21.32 -31.26
CA ARG A 143 9.32 -20.36 -32.36
C ARG A 143 8.86 -21.00 -33.66
N TYR A 144 9.46 -22.13 -34.04
CA TYR A 144 9.06 -22.92 -35.20
C TYR A 144 9.74 -24.30 -35.21
N ARG A 145 9.14 -25.25 -35.92
CA ARG A 145 9.75 -26.54 -36.29
C ARG A 145 9.35 -26.89 -37.71
N VAL A 146 10.30 -27.38 -38.50
CA VAL A 146 10.02 -27.95 -39.83
C VAL A 146 9.73 -29.44 -39.64
N ASP A 147 8.49 -29.85 -39.92
CA ASP A 147 8.03 -31.22 -39.70
C ASP A 147 8.39 -32.12 -40.88
N GLN A 148 8.25 -31.61 -42.11
CA GLN A 148 8.50 -32.38 -43.34
C GLN A 148 9.00 -31.50 -44.48
N VAL A 149 9.86 -32.03 -45.34
CA VAL A 149 10.34 -31.36 -46.56
C VAL A 149 10.19 -32.31 -47.75
N PHE A 150 9.58 -31.81 -48.82
CA PHE A 150 9.33 -32.53 -50.07
C PHE A 150 10.08 -31.86 -51.22
N LEU A 151 10.75 -32.66 -52.04
CA LEU A 151 11.35 -32.23 -53.30
C LEU A 151 10.53 -32.82 -54.44
N ILE A 152 9.91 -31.97 -55.26
CA ILE A 152 8.96 -32.38 -56.30
C ILE A 152 9.43 -31.84 -57.66
N HIS A 153 9.29 -32.66 -58.70
CA HIS A 153 9.65 -32.28 -60.06
C HIS A 153 8.64 -31.28 -60.64
N ARG A 154 9.10 -30.17 -61.22
CA ARG A 154 8.23 -29.07 -61.68
C ARG A 154 7.33 -29.48 -62.85
N ASP A 155 7.88 -30.23 -63.82
CA ASP A 155 7.18 -30.51 -65.07
C ASP A 155 6.22 -31.71 -64.94
N THR A 156 6.48 -32.63 -64.01
CA THR A 156 5.70 -33.88 -63.86
C THR A 156 4.90 -33.95 -62.56
N GLY A 157 5.18 -33.10 -61.58
CA GLY A 157 4.54 -33.14 -60.25
C GLY A 157 4.87 -34.38 -59.41
N LEU A 158 5.77 -35.24 -59.90
CA LEU A 158 6.16 -36.45 -59.19
C LEU A 158 7.16 -36.13 -58.08
N LEU A 159 7.00 -36.84 -56.97
CA LEU A 159 7.88 -36.71 -55.81
C LEU A 159 9.25 -37.31 -56.11
N LEU A 160 10.29 -36.48 -55.99
CA LEU A 160 11.68 -36.89 -56.15
C LEU A 160 12.24 -37.45 -54.84
N HIS A 161 12.05 -36.72 -53.74
CA HIS A 161 12.48 -37.15 -52.42
C HIS A 161 11.70 -36.47 -51.28
N HIS A 162 11.70 -37.09 -50.10
CA HIS A 162 11.03 -36.57 -48.91
C HIS A 162 11.84 -36.90 -47.66
N VAL A 163 11.84 -35.99 -46.70
CA VAL A 163 12.42 -36.21 -45.37
C VAL A 163 11.45 -35.66 -44.32
N ALA A 164 11.22 -36.41 -43.25
CA ALA A 164 10.40 -36.02 -42.11
C ALA A 164 11.25 -35.92 -40.83
N ALA A 165 10.84 -35.03 -39.92
CA ALA A 165 11.43 -34.89 -38.60
C ALA A 165 11.09 -36.08 -37.68
N ASP A 166 11.97 -36.37 -36.73
CA ASP A 166 11.82 -37.48 -35.78
C ASP A 166 10.52 -37.35 -34.97
N GLY A 167 9.66 -38.36 -35.02
CA GLY A 167 8.39 -38.42 -34.27
C GLY A 167 7.15 -37.89 -35.00
N VAL A 168 7.27 -37.44 -36.25
CA VAL A 168 6.13 -37.07 -37.10
C VAL A 168 5.58 -38.32 -37.81
N VAL A 169 4.27 -38.55 -37.76
CA VAL A 169 3.62 -39.63 -38.51
C VAL A 169 3.65 -39.28 -40.00
N VAL A 170 4.46 -40.01 -40.78
CA VAL A 170 4.49 -39.89 -42.23
C VAL A 170 3.22 -40.55 -42.79
N GLN A 171 2.26 -39.74 -43.23
CA GLN A 171 1.15 -40.20 -44.07
C GLN A 171 1.61 -40.22 -45.55
N ASP A 172 1.07 -41.15 -46.34
CA ASP A 172 1.57 -41.56 -47.67
C ASP A 172 2.24 -40.46 -48.50
N GLN A 173 3.54 -40.63 -48.71
CA GLN A 173 4.46 -39.69 -49.36
C GLN A 173 3.96 -39.21 -50.74
N HIS A 174 3.41 -40.14 -51.53
CA HIS A 174 2.94 -39.88 -52.89
C HIS A 174 1.58 -39.18 -52.93
N VAL A 175 0.73 -39.35 -51.91
CA VAL A 175 -0.60 -38.72 -51.84
C VAL A 175 -0.47 -37.22 -51.57
N LEU A 176 0.43 -36.83 -50.66
CA LEU A 176 0.64 -35.41 -50.36
C LEU A 176 1.30 -34.67 -51.53
N SER A 177 2.25 -35.29 -52.23
CA SER A 177 2.83 -34.75 -53.47
C SER A 177 1.74 -34.53 -54.54
N GLY A 178 0.89 -35.53 -54.76
CA GLY A 178 -0.21 -35.41 -55.72
C GLY A 178 -1.21 -34.30 -55.37
N MET A 179 -1.52 -34.12 -54.08
CA MET A 179 -2.36 -33.01 -53.61
C MET A 179 -1.68 -31.66 -53.80
N LEU A 180 -0.39 -31.54 -53.50
CA LEU A 180 0.37 -30.29 -53.67
C LEU A 180 0.43 -29.87 -55.14
N THR A 181 0.69 -30.81 -56.05
CA THR A 181 0.64 -30.56 -57.49
C THR A 181 -0.77 -30.20 -57.94
N ALA A 182 -1.80 -30.93 -57.50
CA ALA A 182 -3.19 -30.63 -57.86
C ALA A 182 -3.64 -29.23 -57.37
N ILE A 183 -3.18 -28.79 -56.19
CA ILE A 183 -3.43 -27.43 -55.70
C ILE A 183 -2.73 -26.40 -56.58
N GLN A 184 -1.49 -26.65 -56.99
CA GLN A 184 -0.76 -25.75 -57.89
C GLN A 184 -1.44 -25.66 -59.27
N ASP A 185 -1.86 -26.80 -59.84
CA ASP A 185 -2.58 -26.87 -61.11
C ASP A 185 -3.94 -26.15 -61.02
N TYR A 186 -4.69 -26.38 -59.94
CA TYR A 186 -5.96 -25.69 -59.71
C TYR A 186 -5.79 -24.18 -59.60
N VAL A 187 -4.75 -23.70 -58.89
CA VAL A 187 -4.45 -22.27 -58.79
C VAL A 187 -4.06 -21.69 -60.15
N ARG A 188 -3.26 -22.41 -60.94
CA ARG A 188 -2.87 -21.99 -62.29
C ARG A 188 -4.06 -21.90 -63.23
N ASP A 189 -4.93 -22.92 -63.23
CA ASP A 189 -6.12 -23.01 -64.08
C ASP A 189 -7.20 -21.99 -63.69
N SER A 190 -7.42 -21.77 -62.39
CA SER A 190 -8.49 -20.90 -61.90
C SER A 190 -8.17 -19.41 -62.04
N PHE A 191 -6.90 -19.02 -61.95
CA PHE A 191 -6.50 -17.61 -61.90
C PHE A 191 -5.80 -17.11 -63.19
N GLY A 192 -5.71 -17.94 -64.24
CA GLY A 192 -5.17 -17.55 -65.54
C GLY A 192 -3.72 -17.07 -65.50
N VAL A 193 -2.92 -17.71 -64.63
CA VAL A 193 -1.61 -17.22 -64.22
C VAL A 193 -0.52 -17.73 -65.17
N SER A 194 0.37 -16.86 -65.64
CA SER A 194 1.55 -17.24 -66.45
C SER A 194 2.41 -18.29 -65.72
N GLN A 195 3.18 -19.09 -66.46
CA GLN A 195 4.03 -20.19 -65.93
C GLN A 195 4.97 -19.82 -64.76
N ASP A 196 5.20 -18.52 -64.53
CA ASP A 196 6.11 -17.96 -63.54
C ASP A 196 5.47 -17.46 -62.24
N GLN A 197 4.14 -17.36 -62.11
CA GLN A 197 3.54 -17.09 -60.79
C GLN A 197 2.90 -18.36 -60.23
N THR A 198 3.55 -18.90 -59.22
CA THR A 198 3.17 -20.12 -58.52
C THR A 198 2.78 -19.81 -57.08
N LEU A 199 2.16 -20.77 -56.40
CA LEU A 199 1.83 -20.66 -54.98
C LEU A 199 3.12 -20.65 -54.14
N ASP A 200 3.47 -19.51 -53.53
CA ASP A 200 4.66 -19.38 -52.66
C ASP A 200 4.45 -19.94 -51.25
N GLN A 201 3.21 -19.84 -50.74
CA GLN A 201 2.85 -20.37 -49.42
C GLN A 201 1.34 -20.60 -49.31
N PHE A 202 0.95 -21.53 -48.47
CA PHE A 202 -0.45 -21.69 -48.06
C PHE A 202 -0.54 -22.22 -46.63
N HIS A 203 -1.66 -21.94 -45.98
CA HIS A 203 -1.92 -22.30 -44.58
C HIS A 203 -3.03 -23.34 -44.49
N VAL A 204 -2.80 -24.40 -43.72
CA VAL A 204 -3.77 -25.46 -43.43
C VAL A 204 -3.79 -25.71 -41.93
N GLY A 205 -4.75 -25.11 -41.23
CA GLY A 205 -4.84 -25.18 -39.76
C GLY A 205 -3.60 -24.61 -39.09
N GLU A 206 -2.92 -25.43 -38.30
CA GLU A 206 -1.68 -25.07 -37.57
C GLU A 206 -0.40 -25.23 -38.41
N TRP A 207 -0.53 -25.66 -39.67
CA TRP A 207 0.59 -25.90 -40.57
C TRP A 207 0.69 -24.80 -41.62
N THR A 208 1.90 -24.31 -41.82
CA THR A 208 2.26 -23.43 -42.91
C THR A 208 3.14 -24.20 -43.87
N VAL A 209 2.74 -24.29 -45.14
CA VAL A 209 3.54 -24.91 -46.18
C VAL A 209 4.19 -23.82 -47.00
N TRP A 210 5.51 -23.80 -47.02
CA TRP A 210 6.31 -22.91 -47.87
C TRP A 210 6.77 -23.66 -49.11
N ILE A 211 6.64 -23.00 -50.27
CA ILE A 211 7.04 -23.56 -51.55
C ILE A 211 8.11 -22.63 -52.14
N GLU A 212 9.33 -23.15 -52.27
CA GLU A 212 10.42 -22.46 -52.97
C GLU A 212 10.63 -23.09 -54.34
N GLN A 213 10.62 -22.26 -55.37
CA GLN A 213 10.66 -22.68 -56.77
C GLN A 213 12.09 -22.64 -57.31
N GLY A 214 12.43 -23.63 -58.13
CA GLY A 214 13.65 -23.65 -58.92
C GLY A 214 13.35 -24.01 -60.38
N SER A 215 14.39 -24.14 -61.19
CA SER A 215 14.25 -24.28 -62.65
C SER A 215 13.50 -25.54 -63.07
N ARG A 216 13.83 -26.69 -62.46
CA ARG A 216 13.28 -28.03 -62.78
C ARG A 216 12.60 -28.75 -61.63
N ALA A 217 12.71 -28.23 -60.41
CA ALA A 217 12.12 -28.81 -59.21
C ALA A 217 11.77 -27.71 -58.23
N TYR A 218 10.82 -27.99 -57.33
CA TYR A 218 10.45 -27.11 -56.24
C TYR A 218 10.49 -27.87 -54.91
N LEU A 219 10.70 -27.11 -53.84
CA LEU A 219 10.80 -27.63 -52.48
C LEU A 219 9.61 -27.15 -51.67
N ALA A 220 8.87 -28.09 -51.06
CA ALA A 220 7.75 -27.79 -50.17
C ALA A 220 8.11 -28.16 -48.72
N ALA A 221 8.18 -27.18 -47.83
CA ALA A 221 8.47 -27.37 -46.41
C ALA A 221 7.20 -27.18 -45.56
N VAL A 222 6.82 -28.19 -44.78
CA VAL A 222 5.70 -28.15 -43.84
C VAL A 222 6.23 -27.69 -42.48
N ILE A 223 5.75 -26.53 -42.03
CA ILE A 223 6.28 -25.82 -40.87
C ILE A 223 5.16 -25.61 -39.86
N GLN A 224 5.46 -25.90 -38.60
CA GLN A 224 4.61 -25.57 -37.46
C GLN A 224 5.21 -24.37 -36.71
N GLY A 225 4.41 -23.32 -36.48
CA GLY A 225 4.84 -22.08 -35.81
C GLY A 225 5.21 -20.94 -36.77
N THR A 226 5.97 -19.95 -36.27
CA THR A 226 6.35 -18.74 -37.02
C THR A 226 7.81 -18.81 -37.48
N PRO A 227 8.09 -19.30 -38.69
CA PRO A 227 9.47 -19.42 -39.20
C PRO A 227 10.15 -18.07 -39.45
N PRO A 228 11.45 -17.92 -39.15
CA PRO A 228 12.24 -16.74 -39.50
C PRO A 228 12.55 -16.68 -40.99
N ILE A 229 12.84 -15.48 -41.50
CA ILE A 229 13.22 -15.25 -42.91
C ILE A 229 14.48 -16.05 -43.30
N SER A 230 15.40 -16.26 -42.37
CA SER A 230 16.63 -17.05 -42.58
C SER A 230 16.36 -18.51 -42.97
N LEU A 231 15.21 -19.08 -42.56
CA LEU A 231 14.81 -20.42 -42.99
C LEU A 231 14.55 -20.44 -44.49
N ARG A 232 13.93 -19.38 -45.04
CA ARG A 232 13.63 -19.28 -46.46
C ARG A 232 14.90 -19.21 -47.31
N GLU A 233 15.90 -18.45 -46.86
CA GLU A 233 17.23 -18.40 -47.48
C GLU A 233 17.90 -19.79 -47.49
N MET A 234 17.82 -20.51 -46.37
CA MET A 234 18.36 -21.87 -46.27
C MET A 234 17.67 -22.87 -47.21
N LEU A 235 16.34 -22.78 -47.37
CA LEU A 235 15.60 -23.63 -48.33
C LEU A 235 15.99 -23.33 -49.78
N ARG A 236 16.21 -22.06 -50.14
CA ARG A 236 16.68 -21.64 -51.48
C ARG A 236 18.09 -22.15 -51.75
N ASP A 237 19.00 -21.93 -50.81
CA ASP A 237 20.39 -22.41 -50.92
C ASP A 237 20.45 -23.94 -51.07
N ALA A 238 19.57 -24.66 -50.35
CA ALA A 238 19.45 -26.10 -50.49
C ALA A 238 18.96 -26.50 -51.89
N LEU A 239 17.91 -25.84 -52.41
CA LEU A 239 17.36 -26.11 -53.73
C LEU A 239 18.38 -25.82 -54.85
N ASP A 240 19.08 -24.68 -54.80
CA ASP A 240 20.10 -24.30 -55.78
C ASP A 240 21.25 -25.31 -55.82
N ARG A 241 21.68 -25.80 -54.66
CA ARG A 241 22.70 -26.87 -54.58
C ARG A 241 22.19 -28.18 -55.16
N ILE A 242 20.93 -28.53 -54.93
CA ILE A 242 20.32 -29.73 -55.52
C ILE A 242 20.27 -29.61 -57.05
N HIS A 243 19.91 -28.45 -57.59
CA HIS A 243 19.94 -28.20 -59.04
C HIS A 243 21.35 -28.29 -59.61
N ALA A 244 22.37 -27.83 -58.89
CA ALA A 244 23.76 -27.92 -59.34
C ALA A 244 24.31 -29.36 -59.28
N GLU A 245 24.01 -30.12 -58.22
CA GLU A 245 24.51 -31.49 -58.01
C GLU A 245 23.75 -32.53 -58.88
N GLN A 246 22.47 -32.29 -59.20
CA GLN A 246 21.58 -33.26 -59.88
C GLN A 246 20.99 -32.72 -61.20
N ALA A 247 21.67 -31.80 -61.88
CA ALA A 247 21.19 -31.17 -63.12
C ALA A 247 20.75 -32.18 -64.19
N ASP A 248 21.60 -33.16 -64.50
CA ASP A 248 21.35 -34.16 -65.55
C ASP A 248 20.21 -35.13 -65.18
N ALA A 249 20.11 -35.47 -63.89
CA ALA A 249 19.06 -36.35 -63.37
C ALA A 249 17.68 -35.67 -63.37
N LEU A 250 17.63 -34.35 -63.15
CA LEU A 250 16.41 -33.56 -63.22
C LEU A 250 15.92 -33.38 -64.67
N VAL A 251 16.82 -33.21 -65.64
CA VAL A 251 16.42 -33.04 -67.05
C VAL A 251 15.92 -34.36 -67.66
N THR A 252 16.51 -35.49 -67.29
CA THR A 252 16.21 -36.82 -67.85
C THR A 252 15.18 -37.59 -67.01
N PHE A 253 14.45 -36.90 -66.14
CA PHE A 253 13.56 -37.55 -65.18
C PHE A 253 12.36 -38.23 -65.87
N ASN A 254 12.37 -39.56 -65.85
CA ASN A 254 11.32 -40.42 -66.42
C ASN A 254 10.50 -41.17 -65.34
N GLY A 255 10.46 -40.63 -64.11
CA GLY A 255 9.74 -41.25 -63.00
C GLY A 255 10.57 -42.16 -62.09
N ASP A 256 11.89 -42.26 -62.31
CA ASP A 256 12.80 -42.95 -61.39
C ASP A 256 13.38 -41.98 -60.34
N ALA A 257 12.99 -42.17 -59.09
CA ALA A 257 13.41 -41.35 -57.96
C ALA A 257 14.71 -41.85 -57.28
N VAL A 258 15.28 -42.98 -57.70
CA VAL A 258 16.48 -43.58 -57.08
C VAL A 258 17.69 -42.62 -57.05
N PRO A 259 18.02 -41.87 -58.12
CA PRO A 259 19.15 -40.94 -58.10
C PRO A 259 19.05 -39.85 -57.03
N PHE A 260 17.84 -39.48 -56.63
CA PHE A 260 17.57 -38.40 -55.68
C PHE A 260 17.74 -38.82 -54.21
N GLN A 261 18.03 -40.09 -53.93
CA GLN A 261 18.44 -40.52 -52.58
C GLN A 261 19.73 -39.84 -52.12
N ALA A 262 20.61 -39.45 -53.05
CA ALA A 262 21.85 -38.73 -52.75
C ALA A 262 21.60 -37.33 -52.11
N VAL A 263 20.40 -36.78 -52.30
CA VAL A 263 19.98 -35.45 -51.82
C VAL A 263 19.45 -35.48 -50.38
N HIS A 264 19.18 -36.68 -49.82
CA HIS A 264 18.70 -36.89 -48.46
C HIS A 264 19.40 -36.05 -47.37
N PRO A 265 20.75 -36.02 -47.25
CA PRO A 265 21.42 -35.24 -46.20
C PRO A 265 21.14 -33.73 -46.30
N ARG A 266 21.00 -33.19 -47.52
CA ARG A 266 20.71 -31.75 -47.73
C ARG A 266 19.30 -31.39 -47.29
N LEU A 267 18.33 -32.26 -47.59
CA LEU A 267 16.94 -32.07 -47.12
C LEU A 267 16.83 -32.28 -45.61
N LYS A 268 17.64 -33.17 -45.03
CA LYS A 268 17.70 -33.35 -43.57
C LYS A 268 18.25 -32.11 -42.85
N ASP A 269 19.22 -31.41 -43.43
CA ASP A 269 19.72 -30.13 -42.89
C ASP A 269 18.63 -29.05 -42.83
N CYS A 270 17.59 -29.18 -43.65
CA CYS A 270 16.43 -28.29 -43.67
C CYS A 270 15.42 -28.57 -42.54
N LEU A 271 15.50 -29.74 -41.88
CA LEU A 271 14.64 -30.12 -40.75
C LEU A 271 15.13 -29.50 -39.42
N GLN A 272 15.27 -28.18 -39.40
CA GLN A 272 15.69 -27.47 -38.20
C GLN A 272 14.54 -27.36 -37.18
N ALA A 273 14.82 -27.75 -35.94
CA ALA A 273 13.95 -27.54 -34.81
C ALA A 273 14.69 -26.68 -33.77
N HIS A 274 14.24 -25.45 -33.56
CA HIS A 274 14.80 -24.59 -32.52
C HIS A 274 13.97 -24.73 -31.24
N TYR A 275 14.45 -25.57 -30.32
CA TYR A 275 13.89 -25.71 -28.98
C TYR A 275 14.74 -24.91 -27.98
N ASP A 276 14.22 -23.82 -27.45
CA ASP A 276 14.82 -23.20 -26.25
C ASP A 276 14.45 -24.05 -25.03
N SER A 277 15.45 -24.67 -24.41
CA SER A 277 15.30 -25.47 -23.20
C SER A 277 15.30 -24.57 -21.96
N PRO A 278 14.21 -24.48 -21.17
CA PRO A 278 14.25 -23.74 -19.92
C PRO A 278 14.97 -24.57 -18.84
N ARG A 279 16.06 -24.02 -18.26
CA ARG A 279 16.63 -24.54 -17.02
C ARG A 279 15.74 -24.13 -15.84
N PRO A 280 15.18 -25.06 -15.05
CA PRO A 280 14.40 -24.69 -13.87
C PRO A 280 15.35 -24.17 -12.79
N ARG A 281 15.29 -22.87 -12.47
CA ARG A 281 15.88 -22.33 -11.24
C ARG A 281 14.77 -22.05 -10.23
N SER A 282 15.05 -22.48 -9.00
CA SER A 282 14.17 -22.54 -7.82
C SER A 282 13.33 -21.27 -7.57
N THR A 283 12.11 -21.26 -8.10
CA THR A 283 11.07 -20.24 -7.83
C THR A 283 10.59 -20.27 -6.38
N LEU A 284 10.80 -21.38 -5.65
CA LEU A 284 10.42 -21.53 -4.25
C LEU A 284 11.12 -20.50 -3.33
N LYS A 285 12.40 -20.20 -3.58
CA LYS A 285 13.14 -19.21 -2.77
C LYS A 285 12.59 -17.79 -2.94
N LEU A 286 12.09 -17.46 -4.13
CA LEU A 286 11.44 -16.17 -4.40
C LEU A 286 10.13 -16.05 -3.60
N TRP A 287 9.31 -17.11 -3.58
CA TRP A 287 8.06 -17.14 -2.83
C TRP A 287 8.25 -17.06 -1.32
N ILE A 288 9.28 -17.71 -0.78
CA ILE A 288 9.63 -17.60 0.64
C ILE A 288 10.03 -16.16 0.99
N LEU A 289 10.82 -15.49 0.13
CA LEU A 289 11.20 -14.09 0.34
C LEU A 289 9.98 -13.16 0.29
N VAL A 290 9.09 -13.33 -0.69
CA VAL A 290 7.86 -12.53 -0.80
C VAL A 290 6.95 -12.76 0.40
N GLY A 291 6.78 -14.02 0.84
CA GLY A 291 6.03 -14.35 2.05
C GLY A 291 6.62 -13.73 3.31
N ALA A 292 7.94 -13.73 3.45
CA ALA A 292 8.63 -13.11 4.58
C ALA A 292 8.48 -11.58 4.58
N VAL A 293 8.58 -10.92 3.42
CA VAL A 293 8.34 -9.47 3.30
C VAL A 293 6.89 -9.13 3.62
N LEU A 294 5.93 -9.92 3.14
CA LEU A 294 4.52 -9.70 3.42
C LEU A 294 4.19 -9.87 4.91
N LEU A 295 4.78 -10.89 5.56
CA LEU A 295 4.69 -11.07 7.01
C LEU A 295 5.34 -9.91 7.79
N ALA A 296 6.50 -9.41 7.34
CA ALA A 296 7.15 -8.26 7.96
C ALA A 296 6.30 -6.98 7.82
N CYS A 297 5.69 -6.75 6.65
CA CYS A 297 4.76 -5.64 6.43
C CYS A 297 3.49 -5.77 7.29
N LEU A 298 2.91 -6.97 7.39
CA LEU A 298 1.76 -7.22 8.27
C LEU A 298 2.12 -6.99 9.74
N TRP A 299 3.28 -7.49 10.18
CA TRP A 299 3.76 -7.31 11.55
C TRP A 299 4.04 -5.83 11.86
N TRP A 300 4.65 -5.10 10.92
CA TRP A 300 4.90 -3.67 11.08
C TRP A 300 3.60 -2.86 11.10
N GLY A 301 2.66 -3.17 10.21
CA GLY A 301 1.33 -2.57 10.18
C GLY A 301 0.54 -2.82 11.47
N TRP A 302 0.60 -4.04 12.01
CA TRP A 302 -0.03 -4.38 13.29
C TRP A 302 0.57 -3.59 14.46
N ASN A 303 1.89 -3.49 14.54
CA ASN A 303 2.56 -2.70 15.59
C ASN A 303 2.23 -1.20 15.48
N ALA A 304 2.20 -0.66 14.27
CA ALA A 304 1.80 0.73 14.02
C ALA A 304 0.35 0.98 14.43
N TYR A 305 -0.56 0.06 14.09
CA TYR A 305 -1.97 0.13 14.47
C TYR A 305 -2.17 0.09 15.99
N GLN A 306 -1.51 -0.85 16.69
CA GLN A 306 -1.56 -0.96 18.15
C GLN A 306 -0.94 0.27 18.85
N GLY A 307 0.12 0.85 18.28
CA GLY A 307 0.70 2.10 18.77
C GLY A 307 -0.30 3.26 18.68
N HIS A 308 -0.94 3.41 17.51
CA HIS A 308 -1.94 4.46 17.29
C HIS A 308 -3.19 4.29 18.16
N ALA A 309 -3.70 3.07 18.31
CA ALA A 309 -4.86 2.78 19.15
C ALA A 309 -4.62 3.12 20.62
N ARG A 310 -3.43 2.80 21.17
CA ARG A 310 -3.03 3.18 22.53
C ARG A 310 -2.95 4.70 22.70
N TRP A 311 -2.38 5.41 21.72
CA TRP A 311 -2.31 6.86 21.73
C TRP A 311 -3.69 7.53 21.75
N VAL A 312 -4.62 7.05 20.93
CA VAL A 312 -6.00 7.55 20.90
C VAL A 312 -6.72 7.29 22.23
N ASN A 313 -6.52 6.12 22.83
CA ASN A 313 -7.10 5.79 24.14
C ASN A 313 -6.53 6.70 25.26
N LEU A 314 -5.21 6.96 25.25
CA LEU A 314 -4.58 7.91 26.16
C LEU A 314 -5.21 9.31 26.05
N LEU A 315 -5.34 9.85 24.83
CA LEU A 315 -5.99 11.15 24.62
C LEU A 315 -7.44 11.14 25.11
N GLY A 316 -8.16 10.04 24.91
CA GLY A 316 -9.50 9.86 25.42
C GLY A 316 -9.55 9.99 26.95
N GLN A 317 -8.71 9.23 27.66
CA GLN A 317 -8.66 9.25 29.12
C GLN A 317 -8.20 10.59 29.69
N LEU A 318 -7.23 11.25 29.06
CA LEU A 318 -6.76 12.57 29.49
C LEU A 318 -7.82 13.67 29.31
N LYS A 319 -8.64 13.57 28.26
CA LYS A 319 -9.75 14.52 28.03
C LYS A 319 -10.93 14.33 28.97
N THR A 320 -11.13 13.11 29.48
CA THR A 320 -12.20 12.82 30.44
C THR A 320 -11.81 13.15 31.88
N GLU A 321 -10.52 13.29 32.17
CA GLU A 321 -10.05 13.51 33.53
C GLU A 321 -10.26 14.99 33.95
N PRO A 322 -10.96 15.25 35.07
CA PRO A 322 -11.18 16.61 35.55
C PRO A 322 -9.86 17.36 35.79
N GLY A 323 -9.79 18.60 35.31
CA GLY A 323 -8.64 19.48 35.51
C GLY A 323 -7.47 19.30 34.55
N ILE A 324 -7.61 18.47 33.52
CA ILE A 324 -6.62 18.35 32.44
C ILE A 324 -7.27 18.81 31.12
N VAL A 325 -6.65 19.79 30.46
CA VAL A 325 -7.06 20.26 29.13
C VAL A 325 -5.90 20.10 28.18
N VAL A 326 -6.04 19.19 27.22
CA VAL A 326 -5.03 18.97 26.19
C VAL A 326 -5.23 20.00 25.07
N THR A 327 -4.24 20.86 24.86
CA THR A 327 -4.27 21.90 23.82
C THR A 327 -3.66 21.43 22.51
N ASN A 328 -2.59 20.63 22.58
CA ASN A 328 -1.89 20.12 21.42
C ASN A 328 -1.37 18.71 21.73
N ALA A 329 -1.54 17.80 20.79
CA ALA A 329 -1.11 16.41 20.96
C ALA A 329 -0.84 15.79 19.58
N GLY A 330 0.38 15.32 19.37
CA GLY A 330 0.80 14.76 18.08
C GLY A 330 2.13 14.01 18.14
N PRO A 331 2.49 13.32 17.04
CA PRO A 331 3.77 12.66 16.93
C PRO A 331 4.89 13.69 16.76
N MET A 332 5.99 13.53 17.51
CA MET A 332 7.17 14.40 17.42
C MET A 332 8.44 13.56 17.63
N GLY A 333 9.29 13.51 16.60
CA GLY A 333 10.64 12.92 16.70
C GLY A 333 10.72 11.49 17.22
N GLY A 334 9.96 10.54 16.64
CA GLY A 334 9.97 9.14 17.06
C GLY A 334 9.23 8.85 18.37
N GLY A 335 8.67 9.87 19.01
CA GLY A 335 7.79 9.78 20.17
C GLY A 335 6.52 10.61 19.99
N TYR A 336 5.88 10.91 21.11
CA TYR A 336 4.68 11.73 21.18
C TYR A 336 4.94 13.00 21.98
N HIS A 337 4.27 14.06 21.59
CA HIS A 337 4.29 15.33 22.28
C HIS A 337 2.89 15.67 22.78
N LEU A 338 2.80 16.13 24.03
CA LEU A 338 1.55 16.45 24.67
C LEU A 338 1.68 17.77 25.43
N GLU A 339 0.93 18.76 24.99
CA GLU A 339 0.87 20.09 25.60
C GLU A 339 -0.54 20.38 26.10
N GLY A 340 -0.60 21.01 27.27
CA GLY A 340 -1.89 21.38 27.82
C GLY A 340 -1.82 22.21 29.08
N LEU A 341 -3.01 22.45 29.61
CA LEU A 341 -3.23 23.08 30.88
C LEU A 341 -3.55 21.99 31.91
N ARG A 342 -2.94 22.08 33.10
CA ARG A 342 -3.19 21.15 34.20
C ARG A 342 -3.45 21.90 35.52
N ASP A 343 -4.46 21.45 36.25
CA ASP A 343 -4.66 21.84 37.65
C ASP A 343 -3.66 21.10 38.57
N PRO A 344 -2.97 21.80 39.51
CA PRO A 344 -2.05 21.16 40.45
C PRO A 344 -2.65 20.03 41.29
N LEU A 345 -3.97 20.08 41.53
CA LEU A 345 -4.71 19.06 42.28
C LEU A 345 -5.28 17.95 41.38
N ALA A 346 -5.20 18.10 40.06
CA ALA A 346 -5.59 17.05 39.13
C ALA A 346 -4.58 15.89 39.14
N LYS A 347 -5.09 14.72 38.78
CA LYS A 347 -4.33 13.47 38.72
C LYS A 347 -3.09 13.60 37.84
N ASP A 348 -2.02 12.89 38.22
CA ASP A 348 -0.76 12.99 37.51
C ASP A 348 -0.82 12.32 36.11
N PRO A 349 -0.55 13.04 35.01
CA PRO A 349 -0.58 12.50 33.65
C PRO A 349 0.36 11.31 33.45
N LEU A 350 1.51 11.27 34.15
CA LEU A 350 2.44 10.14 34.08
C LEU A 350 1.80 8.83 34.58
N SER A 351 0.95 8.92 35.61
CA SER A 351 0.19 7.76 36.10
C SER A 351 -0.81 7.23 35.06
N VAL A 352 -1.41 8.13 34.27
CA VAL A 352 -2.33 7.77 33.17
C VAL A 352 -1.56 7.16 32.00
N ILE A 353 -0.40 7.74 31.63
CA ILE A 353 0.49 7.23 30.56
C ILE A 353 0.94 5.80 30.86
N THR A 354 1.40 5.55 32.09
CA THR A 354 1.88 4.23 32.51
C THR A 354 0.76 3.19 32.49
N LYS A 355 -0.47 3.57 32.88
CA LYS A 355 -1.64 2.68 32.89
C LYS A 355 -2.08 2.22 31.49
N VAL A 356 -1.89 3.06 30.47
CA VAL A 356 -2.22 2.73 29.06
C VAL A 356 -1.12 1.87 28.40
N GLY A 357 0.02 1.67 29.07
CA GLY A 357 1.12 0.82 28.57
C GLY A 357 1.96 1.51 27.49
N ILE A 358 2.07 2.84 27.55
CA ILE A 358 3.02 3.64 26.77
C ILE A 358 4.23 3.92 27.65
N ASP A 359 5.44 3.77 27.11
CA ASP A 359 6.67 4.11 27.82
C ASP A 359 6.73 5.63 28.06
N PRO A 360 6.81 6.11 29.32
CA PRO A 360 6.87 7.54 29.62
C PRO A 360 8.03 8.27 28.93
N SER A 361 9.14 7.60 28.64
CA SER A 361 10.30 8.21 27.97
C SER A 361 10.03 8.61 26.53
N THR A 362 9.02 8.01 25.89
CA THR A 362 8.62 8.32 24.51
C THR A 362 7.64 9.50 24.43
N VAL A 363 7.14 9.99 25.58
CA VAL A 363 6.14 11.06 25.63
C VAL A 363 6.75 12.29 26.29
N THR A 364 6.93 13.34 25.50
CA THR A 364 7.32 14.66 26.03
C THR A 364 6.08 15.43 26.45
N THR A 365 5.97 15.74 27.74
CA THR A 365 4.80 16.45 28.29
C THR A 365 5.17 17.87 28.73
N VAL A 366 4.43 18.86 28.25
CA VAL A 366 4.57 20.26 28.68
C VAL A 366 3.23 20.73 29.24
N TRP A 367 3.20 21.06 30.53
CA TRP A 367 1.98 21.45 31.23
C TRP A 367 2.11 22.85 31.80
N ALA A 368 1.21 23.75 31.42
CA ALA A 368 1.05 25.03 32.08
C ALA A 368 0.03 24.93 33.22
N PRO A 369 0.30 25.53 34.39
CA PRO A 369 -0.63 25.49 35.51
C PRO A 369 -1.84 26.37 35.23
N TYR A 370 -3.04 25.89 35.59
CA TYR A 370 -4.27 26.69 35.64
C TYR A 370 -5.18 26.18 36.75
N TYR A 371 -6.23 26.94 37.07
CA TYR A 371 -7.26 26.49 38.01
C TYR A 371 -8.50 26.03 37.25
N ALA A 372 -8.80 24.74 37.36
CA ALA A 372 -10.05 24.21 36.86
C ALA A 372 -11.17 24.52 37.86
N LEU A 373 -12.35 24.88 37.33
CA LEU A 373 -13.57 25.13 38.10
C LEU A 373 -14.50 23.91 38.11
N ASP A 374 -13.92 22.72 38.02
CA ASP A 374 -14.67 21.46 38.18
C ASP A 374 -15.10 21.30 39.65
N PRO A 375 -16.36 20.95 39.95
CA PRO A 375 -16.85 20.80 41.32
C PRO A 375 -15.98 19.91 42.20
N GLN A 376 -15.42 18.82 41.67
CA GLN A 376 -14.59 17.89 42.44
C GLN A 376 -13.25 18.53 42.86
N LEU A 377 -12.66 19.32 41.96
CA LEU A 377 -11.40 20.02 42.21
C LEU A 377 -11.60 21.23 43.12
N ILE A 378 -12.73 21.92 43.01
CA ILE A 378 -13.09 23.01 43.93
C ILE A 378 -13.26 22.47 45.35
N VAL A 379 -13.97 21.35 45.55
CA VAL A 379 -14.09 20.70 46.88
C VAL A 379 -12.71 20.30 47.41
N THR A 380 -11.91 19.60 46.61
CA THR A 380 -10.56 19.16 47.03
C THR A 380 -9.69 20.36 47.42
N ARG A 381 -9.77 21.47 46.67
CA ARG A 381 -9.04 22.71 46.99
C ARG A 381 -9.55 23.36 48.26
N ALA A 382 -10.88 23.40 48.45
CA ALA A 382 -11.50 23.90 49.66
C ALA A 382 -11.10 23.08 50.89
N GLU A 383 -11.00 21.75 50.77
CA GLU A 383 -10.52 20.88 51.84
C GLU A 383 -9.07 21.17 52.20
N VAL A 384 -8.18 21.37 51.22
CA VAL A 384 -6.77 21.70 51.46
C VAL A 384 -6.61 23.09 52.11
N ALA A 385 -7.38 24.07 51.65
CA ALA A 385 -7.31 25.45 52.13
C ALA A 385 -7.94 25.64 53.51
N LEU A 386 -9.13 25.07 53.73
CA LEU A 386 -9.97 25.29 54.92
C LEU A 386 -9.76 24.22 56.00
N LYS A 387 -9.14 23.08 55.65
CA LYS A 387 -8.83 21.96 56.57
C LYS A 387 -10.02 21.58 57.46
N PRO A 388 -11.15 21.13 56.87
CA PRO A 388 -12.36 20.83 57.63
C PRO A 388 -12.15 19.70 58.64
N PRO A 389 -12.93 19.67 59.73
CA PRO A 389 -13.04 18.49 60.60
C PRO A 389 -13.39 17.23 59.85
N ARG A 390 -13.03 16.07 60.40
CA ARG A 390 -13.64 14.80 59.99
C ARG A 390 -15.17 14.76 60.19
N THR A 391 -15.68 15.61 61.07
CA THR A 391 -17.12 15.77 61.38
C THR A 391 -17.83 16.81 60.50
N ALA A 392 -17.11 17.55 59.65
CA ALA A 392 -17.72 18.48 58.71
C ALA A 392 -17.39 18.07 57.27
N GLN A 393 -18.40 18.15 56.41
CA GLN A 393 -18.26 17.86 54.99
C GLN A 393 -18.48 19.14 54.20
N LEU A 394 -17.67 19.29 53.15
CA LEU A 394 -17.76 20.39 52.21
C LEU A 394 -18.33 19.86 50.89
N ARG A 395 -19.30 20.58 50.34
CA ARG A 395 -19.88 20.31 49.02
C ARG A 395 -20.05 21.61 48.26
N VAL A 396 -20.01 21.53 46.94
CA VAL A 396 -20.16 22.70 46.05
C VAL A 396 -21.45 22.57 45.27
N GLU A 397 -22.28 23.60 45.35
CA GLU A 397 -23.52 23.75 44.59
C GLU A 397 -23.40 25.00 43.71
N GLY A 398 -23.01 24.80 42.44
CA GLY A 398 -22.72 25.91 41.54
C GLY A 398 -21.48 26.68 42.00
N ASP A 399 -21.67 27.92 42.44
CA ASP A 399 -20.64 28.84 42.97
C ASP A 399 -20.62 28.92 44.50
N THR A 400 -21.46 28.12 45.17
CA THR A 400 -21.68 28.17 46.60
C THR A 400 -21.03 26.99 47.30
N LEU A 401 -20.15 27.26 48.26
CA LEU A 401 -19.60 26.25 49.16
C LEU A 401 -20.56 26.04 50.33
N VAL A 402 -21.04 24.81 50.51
CA VAL A 402 -21.93 24.43 51.61
C VAL A 402 -21.17 23.56 52.60
N ALA A 403 -21.11 23.99 53.86
CA ALA A 403 -20.59 23.20 54.97
C ALA A 403 -21.72 22.55 55.76
N THR A 404 -21.59 21.26 56.06
CA THR A 404 -22.56 20.50 56.87
C THR A 404 -21.86 19.63 57.90
N GLY A 405 -22.51 19.36 59.03
CA GLY A 405 -21.99 18.49 60.09
C GLY A 405 -21.72 19.25 61.38
N SER A 406 -20.64 18.91 62.08
CA SER A 406 -20.28 19.57 63.35
C SER A 406 -18.85 20.10 63.31
N ALA A 407 -18.63 21.32 63.80
CA ALA A 407 -17.31 21.94 63.87
C ALA A 407 -17.19 22.91 65.05
N SER A 408 -15.96 23.33 65.38
CA SER A 408 -15.74 24.37 66.38
C SER A 408 -16.26 25.73 65.90
N VAL A 409 -16.63 26.60 66.82
CA VAL A 409 -17.02 27.99 66.51
C VAL A 409 -15.88 28.73 65.79
N GLU A 410 -14.64 28.49 66.20
CA GLU A 410 -13.44 29.09 65.61
C GLU A 410 -13.28 28.69 64.14
N TRP A 411 -13.39 27.39 63.84
CA TRP A 411 -13.31 26.90 62.47
C TRP A 411 -14.43 27.47 61.59
N ALA A 412 -15.66 27.54 62.10
CA ALA A 412 -16.80 28.07 61.35
C ALA A 412 -16.61 29.57 61.00
N GLN A 413 -16.13 30.36 61.95
CA GLN A 413 -15.84 31.78 61.72
C GLN A 413 -14.70 31.99 60.72
N GLU A 414 -13.61 31.23 60.86
CA GLU A 414 -12.47 31.33 59.96
C GLU A 414 -12.83 30.86 58.55
N THR A 415 -13.59 29.76 58.45
CA THR A 415 -14.11 29.27 57.17
C THR A 415 -14.98 30.31 56.48
N ARG A 416 -15.87 31.00 57.22
CA ARG A 416 -16.71 32.06 56.66
C ARG A 416 -15.89 33.23 56.07
N ARG A 417 -14.69 33.49 56.62
CA ARG A 417 -13.77 34.53 56.11
C ARG A 417 -12.97 34.05 54.90
N LEU A 418 -12.52 32.80 54.91
CA LEU A 418 -11.61 32.25 53.91
C LEU A 418 -12.31 31.57 52.73
N ALA A 419 -13.58 31.15 52.86
CA ALA A 419 -14.27 30.34 51.86
C ALA A 419 -14.33 31.02 50.47
N THR A 420 -14.54 32.33 50.43
CA THR A 420 -14.59 33.11 49.17
C THR A 420 -13.22 33.38 48.56
N LEU A 421 -12.13 33.03 49.25
CA LEU A 421 -10.77 33.09 48.69
C LEU A 421 -10.42 31.83 47.87
N VAL A 422 -11.22 30.77 47.99
CA VAL A 422 -11.04 29.56 47.19
C VAL A 422 -11.51 29.86 45.75
N PRO A 423 -10.64 29.74 44.72
CA PRO A 423 -11.04 30.07 43.37
C PRO A 423 -12.19 29.17 42.90
N GLY A 424 -13.27 29.79 42.41
CA GLY A 424 -14.51 29.12 42.03
C GLY A 424 -15.67 29.28 43.01
N ILE A 425 -15.41 29.78 44.22
CA ILE A 425 -16.44 30.02 45.25
C ILE A 425 -16.71 31.51 45.39
N THR A 426 -17.99 31.88 45.24
CA THR A 426 -18.46 33.26 45.44
C THR A 426 -19.27 33.40 46.73
N HIS A 427 -19.96 32.33 47.13
CA HIS A 427 -20.85 32.31 48.29
C HIS A 427 -20.51 31.16 49.23
N TYR A 428 -20.73 31.37 50.53
CA TYR A 428 -20.56 30.34 51.56
C TYR A 428 -21.84 30.20 52.39
N ARG A 429 -22.25 28.96 52.65
CA ARG A 429 -23.44 28.62 53.43
C ARG A 429 -23.10 27.56 54.47
N ASP A 430 -23.45 27.84 55.73
CA ASP A 430 -23.21 26.94 56.86
C ASP A 430 -24.48 26.62 57.67
N ASP A 431 -25.66 26.77 57.07
CA ASP A 431 -26.96 26.49 57.72
C ASP A 431 -27.07 25.05 58.26
N GLY A 432 -26.34 24.11 57.66
CA GLY A 432 -26.29 22.71 58.09
C GLY A 432 -25.15 22.37 59.05
N LEU A 433 -24.42 23.38 59.55
CA LEU A 433 -23.28 23.22 60.45
C LEU A 433 -23.68 23.52 61.90
N VAL A 434 -23.52 22.52 62.78
CA VAL A 434 -23.69 22.67 64.22
C VAL A 434 -22.36 23.12 64.82
N THR A 435 -22.29 24.37 65.30
CA THR A 435 -21.09 24.90 65.93
C THR A 435 -21.01 24.51 67.41
N VAL A 436 -19.87 23.99 67.83
CA VAL A 436 -19.61 23.56 69.20
C VAL A 436 -18.57 24.46 69.86
N SER A 437 -18.86 24.93 71.08
CA SER A 437 -17.99 25.82 71.86
C SER A 437 -17.07 25.00 72.78
N ILE A 438 -15.77 25.11 72.54
CA ILE A 438 -14.74 24.41 73.33
C ILE A 438 -14.77 24.82 74.81
N PRO A 439 -14.86 26.13 75.19
CA PRO A 439 -14.97 26.53 76.59
C PRO A 439 -16.20 25.93 77.30
N ASP A 440 -17.33 25.83 76.60
CA ASP A 440 -18.56 25.28 77.18
C ASP A 440 -18.44 23.77 77.40
N LEU A 441 -17.83 23.04 76.47
CA LEU A 441 -17.54 21.62 76.64
C LEU A 441 -16.58 21.37 77.82
N LEU A 442 -15.50 22.14 77.94
CA LEU A 442 -14.57 22.06 79.07
C LEU A 442 -15.28 22.32 80.41
N ASN A 443 -16.14 23.32 80.46
CA ASN A 443 -16.91 23.65 81.66
C ASN A 443 -17.90 22.53 82.04
N ARG A 444 -18.56 21.90 81.05
CA ARG A 444 -19.44 20.73 81.29
C ARG A 444 -18.68 19.54 81.86
N VAL A 445 -17.48 19.26 81.35
CA VAL A 445 -16.60 18.22 81.92
C VAL A 445 -16.22 18.56 83.36
N ASN A 446 -15.73 19.77 83.60
CA ASN A 446 -15.21 20.20 84.90
C ASN A 446 -16.28 20.29 86.01
N ARG A 447 -17.55 20.48 85.64
CA ARG A 447 -18.69 20.50 86.59
C ARG A 447 -19.25 19.12 86.92
N THR A 448 -18.84 18.08 86.20
CA THR A 448 -19.35 16.72 86.44
C THR A 448 -18.70 16.15 87.70
N VAL A 449 -19.52 15.61 88.61
CA VAL A 449 -19.06 15.02 89.87
C VAL A 449 -19.80 13.71 90.08
N ILE A 450 -19.06 12.63 90.35
CA ILE A 450 -19.63 11.30 90.65
C ILE A 450 -19.51 11.04 92.14
N ARG A 451 -20.62 10.61 92.77
CA ARG A 451 -20.65 10.37 94.21
C ARG A 451 -20.52 8.88 94.51
N PHE A 452 -19.93 8.56 95.66
CA PHE A 452 -19.72 7.19 96.09
C PHE A 452 -20.27 6.94 97.49
N ALA A 453 -20.89 5.78 97.68
CA ALA A 453 -21.30 5.28 98.98
C ALA A 453 -20.07 5.09 99.93
N PRO A 454 -20.27 5.19 101.25
CA PRO A 454 -19.22 4.93 102.25
C PRO A 454 -18.55 3.57 102.05
N GLY A 455 -17.22 3.53 102.09
CA GLY A 455 -16.43 2.29 101.97
C GLY A 455 -16.47 1.59 100.60
N SER A 456 -17.23 2.12 99.62
CA SER A 456 -17.35 1.53 98.28
C SER A 456 -16.55 2.30 97.23
N ALA A 457 -16.01 1.55 96.26
CA ALA A 457 -15.43 2.08 95.03
C ALA A 457 -16.27 1.73 93.78
N MET A 458 -17.44 1.13 93.98
CA MET A 458 -18.34 0.75 92.89
C MET A 458 -19.20 1.94 92.46
N VAL A 459 -19.25 2.18 91.15
CA VAL A 459 -20.13 3.20 90.55
C VAL A 459 -21.58 2.74 90.64
N GLU A 460 -22.45 3.58 91.22
CA GLU A 460 -23.87 3.28 91.34
C GLU A 460 -24.57 3.25 89.97
N PRO A 461 -25.59 2.40 89.75
CA PRO A 461 -26.34 2.36 88.50
C PRO A 461 -26.99 3.70 88.11
N SER A 462 -27.35 4.53 89.09
CA SER A 462 -27.91 5.89 88.95
C SER A 462 -26.94 6.88 88.28
N ASP A 463 -25.63 6.71 88.47
CA ASP A 463 -24.59 7.61 87.94
C ASP A 463 -24.04 7.16 86.58
N ARG A 464 -24.39 5.96 86.10
CA ARG A 464 -23.97 5.46 84.77
C ARG A 464 -24.45 6.34 83.60
N PRO A 465 -25.70 6.87 83.56
CA PRO A 465 -26.13 7.77 82.51
C PRO A 465 -25.31 9.07 82.46
N ALA A 466 -24.94 9.61 83.62
CA ALA A 466 -24.08 10.80 83.71
C ALA A 466 -22.69 10.54 83.14
N LEU A 467 -22.12 9.36 83.39
CA LEU A 467 -20.85 8.94 82.80
C LEU A 467 -20.93 8.72 81.29
N SER A 468 -22.03 8.16 80.78
CA SER A 468 -22.27 8.06 79.33
C SER A 468 -22.33 9.44 78.68
N ALA A 469 -23.09 10.37 79.26
CA ALA A 469 -23.18 11.74 78.77
C ALA A 469 -21.83 12.46 78.81
N LEU A 470 -21.02 12.22 79.85
CA LEU A 470 -19.67 12.74 79.96
C LEU A 470 -18.76 12.19 78.85
N ALA A 471 -18.83 10.88 78.56
CA ALA A 471 -18.07 10.28 77.47
C ALA A 471 -18.41 10.91 76.10
N ASP A 472 -19.67 11.22 75.85
CA ASP A 472 -20.09 11.91 74.61
C ASP A 472 -19.59 13.37 74.54
N VAL A 473 -19.55 14.07 75.69
CA VAL A 473 -18.96 15.42 75.78
C VAL A 473 -17.46 15.38 75.51
N ILE A 474 -16.74 14.40 76.08
CA ILE A 474 -15.29 14.22 75.83
C ILE A 474 -15.03 13.92 74.35
N ARG A 475 -15.84 13.06 73.72
CA ARG A 475 -15.74 12.76 72.28
C ARG A 475 -15.97 14.02 71.43
N SER A 476 -16.95 14.84 71.80
CA SER A 476 -17.24 16.11 71.11
C SER A 476 -16.10 17.11 71.27
N LEU A 477 -15.46 17.14 72.45
CA LEU A 477 -14.30 17.98 72.74
C LEU A 477 -13.07 17.53 71.93
N GLU A 478 -12.78 16.22 71.88
CA GLU A 478 -11.73 15.67 71.03
C GLU A 478 -11.90 16.04 69.55
N GLN A 479 -13.14 15.95 69.04
CA GLN A 479 -13.44 16.32 67.66
C GLN A 479 -13.25 17.82 67.40
N ALA A 480 -13.58 18.68 68.36
CA ALA A 480 -13.43 20.12 68.23
C ALA A 480 -11.96 20.59 68.34
N VAL A 481 -11.13 19.86 69.08
CA VAL A 481 -9.71 20.18 69.33
C VAL A 481 -8.79 19.53 68.27
N ALA A 482 -9.30 18.61 67.47
CA ALA A 482 -8.56 17.98 66.38
C ALA A 482 -8.02 18.98 65.32
N HIS A 483 -8.61 20.17 65.21
CA HIS A 483 -8.26 21.23 64.24
C HIS A 483 -7.04 22.04 64.61
N SER A 484 -6.86 22.31 65.90
CA SER A 484 -5.82 23.20 66.40
C SER A 484 -4.49 22.48 66.57
N GLY A 485 -4.43 21.16 66.33
CA GLY A 485 -3.26 20.36 66.67
C GLY A 485 -3.02 20.36 68.17
N GLU A 486 -4.10 20.39 68.95
CA GLU A 486 -4.05 20.30 70.41
C GLU A 486 -4.59 18.95 70.88
N ARG A 487 -4.33 18.62 72.14
CA ARG A 487 -4.75 17.38 72.80
C ARG A 487 -5.62 17.76 73.98
N VAL A 488 -6.59 16.91 74.29
CA VAL A 488 -7.35 17.02 75.53
C VAL A 488 -6.54 16.34 76.64
N ARG A 489 -6.29 17.04 77.74
CA ARG A 489 -5.74 16.46 78.96
C ARG A 489 -6.88 16.30 79.96
N LEU A 490 -7.20 15.06 80.30
CA LEU A 490 -8.25 14.72 81.25
C LEU A 490 -7.63 14.16 82.53
N ALA A 491 -7.74 14.90 83.63
CA ALA A 491 -7.38 14.41 84.95
C ALA A 491 -8.63 13.91 85.68
N ILE A 492 -8.58 12.67 86.16
CA ILE A 492 -9.63 12.06 86.99
C ILE A 492 -9.11 12.03 88.42
N LEU A 493 -9.76 12.77 89.31
CA LEU A 493 -9.32 12.99 90.67
C LEU A 493 -10.29 12.34 91.65
N GLY A 494 -9.79 11.32 92.37
CA GLY A 494 -10.53 10.70 93.47
C GLY A 494 -10.35 11.47 94.77
N LEU A 495 -11.47 11.82 95.41
CA LEU A 495 -11.54 12.47 96.71
C LEU A 495 -12.24 11.53 97.72
N THR A 496 -11.76 11.59 98.95
CA THR A 496 -12.27 10.84 100.09
C THR A 496 -12.52 11.80 101.23
N ASP A 497 -13.45 11.45 102.09
CA ASP A 497 -13.68 12.15 103.35
C ASP A 497 -12.65 11.74 104.40
N ASP A 498 -12.59 12.51 105.49
CA ASP A 498 -11.59 12.29 106.56
C ASP A 498 -11.97 11.15 107.52
N THR A 499 -13.00 10.35 107.21
CA THR A 499 -13.36 9.21 108.04
C THR A 499 -12.48 8.00 107.73
N GLY A 500 -11.86 7.43 108.76
CA GLY A 500 -11.06 6.20 108.68
C GLY A 500 -9.55 6.42 108.46
N PRO A 501 -8.76 5.33 108.35
CA PRO A 501 -7.31 5.42 108.21
C PRO A 501 -6.88 6.06 106.89
N ALA A 502 -5.90 6.98 106.92
CA ALA A 502 -5.39 7.66 105.73
C ALA A 502 -4.94 6.70 104.61
N ALA A 503 -4.35 5.55 104.96
CA ALA A 503 -3.93 4.53 104.01
C ALA A 503 -5.11 3.82 103.30
N LEU A 504 -6.28 3.76 103.95
CA LEU A 504 -7.51 3.24 103.35
C LEU A 504 -8.13 4.28 102.42
N ASN A 505 -8.17 5.54 102.84
CA ASN A 505 -8.70 6.66 102.04
C ASN A 505 -7.87 6.93 100.79
N LEU A 506 -6.55 6.73 100.85
CA LEU A 506 -5.66 6.77 99.68
C LEU A 506 -5.96 5.64 98.68
N ARG A 507 -6.21 4.41 99.18
CA ARG A 507 -6.58 3.27 98.33
C ARG A 507 -7.95 3.47 97.68
N LEU A 508 -8.95 3.89 98.46
CA LEU A 508 -10.32 4.09 97.99
C LEU A 508 -10.41 5.21 96.94
N SER A 509 -9.71 6.34 97.14
CA SER A 509 -9.67 7.42 96.13
C SER A 509 -9.08 6.95 94.79
N LYS A 510 -7.98 6.18 94.83
CA LYS A 510 -7.39 5.58 93.63
C LYS A 510 -8.36 4.60 92.94
N GLN A 511 -8.94 3.67 93.71
CA GLN A 511 -9.88 2.68 93.18
C GLN A 511 -11.14 3.32 92.57
N ARG A 512 -11.66 4.41 93.15
CA ARG A 512 -12.80 5.16 92.59
C ARG A 512 -12.45 5.83 91.27
N ALA A 513 -11.29 6.48 91.18
CA ALA A 513 -10.83 7.09 89.94
C ALA A 513 -10.64 6.04 88.83
N GLU A 514 -10.07 4.87 89.17
CA GLU A 514 -9.91 3.73 88.25
C GLU A 514 -11.25 3.11 87.84
N ALA A 515 -12.21 2.97 88.76
CA ALA A 515 -13.54 2.45 88.46
C ALA A 515 -14.31 3.38 87.50
N VAL A 516 -14.22 4.69 87.69
CA VAL A 516 -14.79 5.70 86.78
C VAL A 516 -14.11 5.63 85.41
N LEU A 517 -12.78 5.54 85.38
CA LEU A 517 -12.02 5.40 84.13
C LEU A 517 -12.43 4.14 83.35
N ALA A 518 -12.61 3.02 84.04
CA ALA A 518 -13.04 1.76 83.42
C ALA A 518 -14.42 1.89 82.76
N VAL A 519 -15.36 2.61 83.39
CA VAL A 519 -16.70 2.86 82.83
C VAL A 519 -16.66 3.82 81.63
N LEU A 520 -15.74 4.78 81.61
CA LEU A 520 -15.58 5.75 80.51
C LEU A 520 -14.86 5.17 79.26
N GLY A 521 -14.44 3.90 79.29
CA GLY A 521 -13.74 3.24 78.17
C GLY A 521 -12.24 3.00 78.40
N GLY A 522 -11.74 3.18 79.63
CA GLY A 522 -10.36 2.90 80.01
C GLY A 522 -9.36 3.98 79.58
N GLY A 523 -8.06 3.66 79.59
CA GLY A 523 -6.99 4.59 79.21
C GLY A 523 -6.94 5.00 77.72
N HIS A 524 -7.92 4.55 76.92
CA HIS A 524 -8.02 4.81 75.49
C HIS A 524 -9.31 5.56 75.14
N LEU A 525 -9.64 6.61 75.90
CA LEU A 525 -10.59 7.64 75.48
C LEU A 525 -10.00 8.35 74.24
N GLY A 526 -10.20 7.80 73.05
CA GLY A 526 -9.72 8.37 71.79
C GLY A 526 -8.19 8.39 71.61
N SER A 527 -7.74 8.81 70.43
CA SER A 527 -6.31 8.93 70.08
C SER A 527 -5.68 10.25 70.55
N SER A 528 -6.50 11.24 70.92
CA SER A 528 -6.07 12.62 71.18
C SER A 528 -6.34 13.08 72.63
N THR A 529 -6.71 12.17 73.53
CA THR A 529 -6.87 12.47 74.96
C THR A 529 -5.84 11.75 75.81
N THR A 530 -5.13 12.51 76.64
CA THR A 530 -4.26 11.94 77.68
C THR A 530 -5.03 11.89 78.98
N VAL A 531 -5.21 10.69 79.54
CA VAL A 531 -5.89 10.52 80.82
C VAL A 531 -4.87 10.32 81.93
N THR A 532 -5.04 11.05 83.03
CA THR A 532 -4.23 10.87 84.26
C THR A 532 -5.15 10.64 85.44
N THR A 533 -4.98 9.52 86.14
CA THR A 533 -5.69 9.26 87.40
C THR A 533 -4.84 9.74 88.57
N GLY A 534 -5.43 10.56 89.45
CA GLY A 534 -4.75 11.14 90.60
C GLY A 534 -5.53 10.97 91.90
N VAL A 535 -4.81 10.98 93.01
CA VAL A 535 -5.38 11.08 94.34
C VAL A 535 -5.32 12.55 94.77
N GLY A 536 -6.43 13.11 95.28
CA GLY A 536 -6.54 14.52 95.66
C GLY A 536 -5.53 15.03 96.72
N GLY A 537 -4.71 14.14 97.29
CA GLY A 537 -3.61 14.49 98.20
C GLY A 537 -2.25 14.70 97.53
N SER A 538 -2.02 14.24 96.30
CA SER A 538 -0.68 14.23 95.65
C SER A 538 -0.54 15.20 94.46
N LEU A 539 -1.64 15.78 93.99
CA LEU A 539 -1.64 16.81 92.95
C LEU A 539 -2.07 18.12 93.62
N ASP A 540 -1.33 19.19 93.31
CA ASP A 540 -1.51 20.55 93.82
C ASP A 540 -3.00 20.89 94.05
N LYS A 541 -3.41 21.11 95.32
CA LYS A 541 -4.80 21.45 95.71
C LYS A 541 -5.32 22.75 95.06
N ARG A 542 -4.51 23.41 94.22
CA ARG A 542 -4.89 24.56 93.39
C ARG A 542 -5.98 24.17 92.38
N GLY A 543 -7.22 24.38 92.79
CA GLY A 543 -8.40 24.30 91.92
C GLY A 543 -9.47 23.30 92.35
N VAL A 544 -9.28 22.56 93.46
CA VAL A 544 -10.39 21.82 94.08
C VAL A 544 -11.14 22.81 94.98
N PRO A 545 -12.44 23.10 94.73
CA PRO A 545 -13.21 23.95 95.62
C PRO A 545 -13.22 23.35 97.03
N PRO A 546 -13.02 24.16 98.09
CA PRO A 546 -12.85 23.65 99.47
C PRO A 546 -14.08 22.85 99.97
N GLU A 547 -15.26 23.10 99.40
CA GLU A 547 -16.50 22.35 99.64
C GLU A 547 -16.45 20.87 99.22
N TYR A 548 -15.59 20.51 98.26
CA TYR A 548 -15.45 19.16 97.70
C TYR A 548 -14.29 18.38 98.30
N ALA A 549 -13.39 19.06 99.02
CA ALA A 549 -12.15 18.47 99.55
C ALA A 549 -12.38 17.37 100.59
N THR A 550 -13.54 17.36 101.25
CA THR A 550 -13.93 16.41 102.30
C THR A 550 -15.08 15.50 101.87
N GLN A 551 -15.39 15.43 100.56
CA GLN A 551 -16.49 14.64 100.03
C GLN A 551 -16.00 13.35 99.34
N ARG A 552 -16.86 12.32 99.35
CA ARG A 552 -16.63 11.01 98.71
C ARG A 552 -16.98 11.07 97.22
N ILE A 553 -16.16 11.76 96.44
CA ILE A 553 -16.48 12.04 95.04
C ILE A 553 -15.31 11.81 94.10
N VAL A 554 -15.62 11.67 92.82
CA VAL A 554 -14.66 11.78 91.72
C VAL A 554 -14.99 13.03 90.92
N MET A 555 -13.97 13.86 90.70
CA MET A 555 -14.05 15.07 89.88
C MET A 555 -13.21 14.91 88.61
N PHE A 556 -13.59 15.64 87.57
CA PHE A 556 -12.88 15.68 86.30
C PHE A 556 -12.26 17.06 86.08
N ARG A 557 -11.07 17.10 85.51
CA ARG A 557 -10.44 18.33 85.05
C ARG A 557 -9.95 18.14 83.63
N ALA A 558 -10.62 18.80 82.69
CA ALA A 558 -10.22 18.87 81.31
C ALA A 558 -9.49 20.19 81.04
N SER A 559 -8.37 20.11 80.34
CA SER A 559 -7.66 21.24 79.76
C SER A 559 -7.15 20.88 78.37
N ILE A 560 -6.77 21.89 77.59
CA ILE A 560 -6.25 21.70 76.23
C ILE A 560 -4.76 22.01 76.25
N GLU A 561 -3.97 21.21 75.55
CA GLU A 561 -2.51 21.31 75.48
C GLU A 561 -2.06 21.16 74.02
N ALA A 562 -1.16 22.03 73.54
CA ALA A 562 -0.64 21.94 72.17
C ALA A 562 0.17 20.64 71.94
N LEU A 563 0.07 20.04 70.75
CA LEU A 563 0.95 18.94 70.30
C LEU A 563 2.38 19.47 70.07
N GLY A 564 3.11 19.87 71.12
CA GLY A 564 4.47 20.39 70.95
C GLY A 564 5.13 20.98 72.19
N HIS A 565 5.56 20.11 73.11
CA HIS A 565 6.90 20.08 73.73
C HIS A 565 6.83 19.04 74.85
N THR A 566 7.33 17.84 74.59
CA THR A 566 7.95 17.07 75.66
C THR A 566 9.08 17.96 76.19
N SER A 567 8.88 18.59 77.33
CA SER A 567 10.00 19.03 78.15
C SER A 567 10.77 17.77 78.50
N ASP A 568 11.80 17.47 77.71
CA ASP A 568 12.85 16.53 78.03
C ASP A 568 13.50 17.03 79.33
N PRO A 569 13.39 16.31 80.47
CA PRO A 569 14.07 16.69 81.70
C PRO A 569 15.59 16.40 81.63
N SER A 570 16.12 16.02 80.47
CA SER A 570 17.52 15.69 80.22
C SER A 570 18.19 16.63 79.21
N ARG A 571 18.17 17.93 79.47
CA ARG A 571 19.29 18.82 79.10
C ARG A 571 19.55 19.83 80.22
N PRO A 572 20.82 20.00 80.63
CA PRO A 572 21.21 20.81 81.79
C PRO A 572 20.92 22.32 81.60
#